data_AF-A0A364Y102-F1
#
_entry.id   AF-A0A364Y102-F1
#
_cell.length_a   1.000
_cell.length_b   1.000
_cell.length_c   1.000
_cell.angle_alpha   90.00
_cell.angle_beta   90.00
_cell.angle_gamma   90.00
#
_symmetry.space_group_name_H-M   'P 1'
#
loop_
_entity.id
_entity.type
_entity.pdbx_description
1 polymer ?
#
loop_
_entity_poly.entity_id
_entity_poly.type
_entity_poly.pdbx_seq_one_letter_code
_entity_poly.pdbx_strand_id
1 'polypeptide(L)'
;MNFEEYLISKRIDSDAFKKAEESMWLTWKDEFEQIHPNSFTLQKLNLINPVRRKYQLKVVPAPKVVAEKPVATHATNVEPAPSNTSSATTPLPKPAVPRPVFKPKPKI
;
A
#
# COMPACT_ATOMS: atom_id res chain seq x y z
N MET A 1 8.68 1.14 18.27
CA MET A 1 8.82 0.03 17.32
C MET A 1 9.39 0.61 16.04
N ASN A 2 10.54 0.14 15.59
CA ASN A 2 11.13 0.59 14.33
C ASN A 2 10.37 -0.04 13.13
N PHE A 3 10.43 0.58 11.95
CA PHE A 3 9.76 0.04 10.76
C PHE A 3 10.27 -1.36 10.38
N GLU A 4 11.59 -1.58 10.50
CA GLU A 4 12.22 -2.87 10.21
C GLU A 4 11.77 -3.96 11.18
N GLU A 5 11.70 -3.64 12.48
CA GLU A 5 11.16 -4.53 13.51
C GLU A 5 9.69 -4.88 13.23
N TYR A 6 8.92 -3.91 12.74
CA TYR A 6 7.55 -4.13 12.33
C TYR A 6 7.45 -5.08 11.14
N LEU A 7 8.29 -4.93 10.11
CA LEU A 7 8.33 -5.86 8.98
C LEU A 7 8.69 -7.28 9.42
N ILE A 8 9.68 -7.44 10.30
CA ILE A 8 10.07 -8.74 10.87
C ILE A 8 8.88 -9.38 11.62
N SER A 9 8.14 -8.59 12.42
CA SER A 9 6.93 -9.05 13.11
C SER A 9 5.84 -9.57 12.15
N LYS A 10 5.80 -9.02 10.93
CA LYS A 10 4.91 -9.46 9.85
C LYS A 10 5.49 -10.57 8.98
N ARG A 11 6.64 -11.16 9.34
CA ARG A 11 7.37 -12.19 8.57
C ARG A 11 7.83 -11.69 7.20
N ILE A 12 8.14 -10.39 7.10
CA ILE A 12 8.65 -9.73 5.89
C ILE A 12 10.14 -9.47 6.08
N ASP A 13 10.94 -9.82 5.08
CA ASP A 13 12.35 -9.51 5.01
C ASP A 13 12.53 -8.06 4.53
N SER A 14 13.02 -7.19 5.42
CA SER A 14 13.24 -5.77 5.13
C SER A 14 14.28 -5.56 4.02
N ASP A 15 15.35 -6.35 4.01
CA ASP A 15 16.43 -6.20 3.04
C ASP A 15 15.99 -6.63 1.64
N ALA A 16 15.28 -7.75 1.56
CA ALA A 16 14.71 -8.22 0.29
C ALA A 16 13.65 -7.24 -0.24
N PHE A 17 12.82 -6.68 0.64
CA PHE A 17 11.80 -5.71 0.27
C PHE A 17 12.44 -4.39 -0.23
N LYS A 18 13.43 -3.85 0.49
CA LYS A 18 14.14 -2.63 0.09
C LYS A 18 14.90 -2.79 -1.23
N LYS A 19 15.56 -3.94 -1.47
CA LYS A 19 16.29 -4.21 -2.72
C LYS A 19 15.39 -4.30 -3.93
N ALA A 20 14.19 -4.84 -3.78
CA ALA A 20 13.26 -5.00 -4.89
C ALA A 20 12.48 -3.72 -5.18
N GLU A 21 12.03 -3.01 -4.14
CA GLU A 21 11.13 -1.85 -4.25
C GLU A 21 11.52 -0.75 -3.24
N GLU A 22 12.69 -0.14 -3.44
CA GLU A 22 13.24 0.87 -2.52
C GLU A 22 12.33 2.10 -2.33
N SER A 23 11.71 2.58 -3.42
CA SER A 23 10.80 3.72 -3.38
C SER A 23 9.59 3.45 -2.48
N MET A 24 8.96 2.27 -2.61
CA MET A 24 7.83 1.87 -1.78
C MET A 24 8.26 1.67 -0.32
N TRP A 25 9.44 1.10 -0.10
CA TRP A 25 10.00 0.94 1.24
C TRP A 25 10.20 2.29 1.93
N LEU A 26 10.78 3.29 1.25
CA LEU A 26 10.96 4.64 1.80
C LEU A 26 9.62 5.29 2.14
N THR A 27 8.67 5.29 1.19
CA THR A 27 7.34 5.87 1.43
C THR A 27 6.64 5.20 2.61
N TRP A 28 6.71 3.88 2.72
CA TRP A 28 6.09 3.16 3.82
C TRP A 28 6.77 3.43 5.14
N LYS A 29 8.10 3.60 5.15
CA LYS A 29 8.85 3.99 6.34
C LYS A 29 8.39 5.37 6.81
N ASP A 30 8.33 6.35 5.91
CA ASP A 30 7.92 7.71 6.24
C ASP A 30 6.47 7.74 6.77
N GLU A 31 5.55 7.01 6.12
CA GLU A 31 4.17 6.87 6.58
C GLU A 31 4.09 6.18 7.96
N PHE A 32 4.90 5.14 8.18
CA PHE A 32 4.93 4.39 9.44
C PHE A 32 5.49 5.24 10.60
N GLU A 33 6.41 6.16 10.33
CA GLU A 33 6.91 7.10 11.35
C GLU A 33 5.84 8.12 11.75
N GLN A 34 4.88 8.42 10.86
CA GLN A 34 3.81 9.38 11.12
C GLN A 34 2.62 8.77 11.87
N ILE A 35 2.41 7.45 11.81
CA ILE A 35 1.21 6.80 12.39
C ILE A 35 1.55 5.57 13.23
N HIS A 36 0.64 5.21 14.16
CA HIS A 36 0.83 4.03 14.99
C HIS A 36 0.86 2.72 14.15
N PRO A 37 1.69 1.70 14.50
CA PRO A 37 1.83 0.46 13.73
C PRO A 37 0.52 -0.26 13.40
N ASN A 38 -0.46 -0.22 14.32
CA ASN A 38 -1.77 -0.82 14.10
C ASN A 38 -2.56 -0.08 13.00
N SER A 39 -2.56 1.26 13.04
CA SER A 39 -3.21 2.09 12.02
C SER A 39 -2.57 1.88 10.65
N PHE A 40 -1.23 1.82 10.60
CA PHE A 40 -0.50 1.48 9.38
C PHE A 40 -0.90 0.12 8.82
N THR A 41 -0.97 -0.90 9.70
CA THR A 41 -1.39 -2.25 9.30
C THR A 41 -2.78 -2.24 8.68
N LEU A 42 -3.73 -1.52 9.27
CA LEU A 42 -5.11 -1.44 8.78
C LEU A 42 -5.20 -0.76 7.42
N GLN A 43 -4.48 0.35 7.24
CA GLN A 43 -4.47 1.10 5.97
C GLN A 43 -3.80 0.32 4.84
N LYS A 44 -2.69 -0.38 5.14
CA LYS A 44 -1.86 -1.06 4.15
C LYS A 44 -2.06 -2.58 4.13
N LEU A 45 -3.07 -3.13 4.80
CA LEU A 45 -3.29 -4.58 4.93
C LEU A 45 -3.29 -5.29 3.57
N ASN A 46 -3.97 -4.69 2.58
CA ASN A 46 -4.09 -5.23 1.23
C ASN A 46 -2.75 -5.25 0.48
N LEU A 47 -1.79 -4.40 0.86
CA LEU A 47 -0.44 -4.35 0.27
C LEU A 47 0.57 -5.17 1.07
N ILE A 48 0.43 -5.21 2.39
CA ILE A 48 1.27 -6.02 3.28
C ILE A 48 1.13 -7.51 2.94
N ASN A 49 -0.07 -7.98 2.62
CA ASN A 49 -0.30 -9.39 2.28
C ASN A 49 0.50 -9.88 1.04
N PRO A 50 0.44 -9.21 -0.14
CA PRO A 50 1.28 -9.59 -1.27
C PRO A 50 2.78 -9.40 -1.00
N VAL A 51 3.18 -8.32 -0.31
CA VAL A 51 4.58 -8.09 0.09
C VAL A 51 5.09 -9.24 0.97
N ARG A 52 4.29 -9.72 1.93
CA ARG A 52 4.63 -10.87 2.77
C ARG A 52 4.83 -12.17 1.99
N ARG A 53 4.05 -12.39 0.93
CA ARG A 53 4.20 -13.58 0.07
C ARG A 53 5.42 -13.48 -0.83
N LYS A 54 5.77 -12.26 -1.29
CA LYS A 54 6.94 -12.00 -2.15
C LYS A 54 8.26 -12.06 -1.36
N TYR A 55 8.32 -11.37 -0.22
CA TYR A 55 9.54 -11.14 0.56
C TYR A 55 9.43 -11.82 1.93
N GLN A 56 9.08 -13.10 1.94
CA GLN A 56 8.93 -13.85 3.18
C GLN A 56 10.30 -14.06 3.84
N LEU A 57 10.40 -13.76 5.14
CA LEU A 57 11.63 -13.95 5.92
C LEU A 57 11.97 -15.45 6.00
N LYS A 58 12.93 -15.90 5.20
CA LYS A 58 13.43 -17.28 5.19
C LYS A 58 14.64 -17.38 6.12
N VAL A 59 14.51 -18.19 7.17
CA VAL A 59 15.61 -18.49 8.11
C VAL A 59 16.55 -19.50 7.47
N VAL A 60 17.27 -19.13 6.41
CA VAL A 60 18.33 -19.94 5.76
C VAL A 60 19.37 -18.98 5.17
N PRO A 61 20.68 -19.17 5.42
CA PRO A 61 21.71 -18.17 5.12
C PRO A 61 21.81 -17.90 3.62
N ALA A 62 22.00 -16.63 3.26
CA ALA A 62 22.25 -16.12 1.90
C ALA A 62 23.27 -17.00 1.11
N PRO A 63 23.22 -17.09 -0.24
CA PRO A 63 22.86 -16.00 -1.15
C PRO A 63 22.06 -16.42 -2.41
N LYS A 64 21.11 -15.58 -2.83
CA LYS A 64 20.68 -15.55 -4.25
C LYS A 64 20.58 -14.12 -4.76
N VAL A 65 21.70 -13.68 -5.31
CA VAL A 65 21.80 -12.69 -6.39
C VAL A 65 21.38 -13.36 -7.70
N VAL A 66 20.22 -12.99 -8.24
CA VAL A 66 19.86 -12.98 -9.68
C VAL A 66 18.45 -12.34 -9.76
N ALA A 67 18.12 -11.35 -10.60
CA ALA A 67 18.67 -11.03 -11.90
C ALA A 67 18.44 -9.55 -12.26
N GLU A 68 19.51 -8.89 -12.70
CA GLU A 68 19.46 -7.83 -13.71
C GLU A 68 19.19 -8.48 -15.07
N LYS A 69 18.20 -7.98 -15.83
CA LYS A 69 18.13 -8.02 -17.31
C LYS A 69 17.26 -6.86 -17.83
N PRO A 70 17.50 -6.35 -19.06
CA PRO A 70 17.68 -4.92 -19.32
C PRO A 70 16.52 -4.22 -20.07
N VAL A 71 16.55 -2.88 -20.04
CA VAL A 71 16.11 -1.89 -21.06
C VAL A 71 15.02 -2.30 -22.07
N ALA A 72 13.89 -1.58 -22.06
CA ALA A 72 13.32 -0.96 -23.26
C ALA A 72 12.38 0.22 -22.88
N THR A 73 12.91 1.42 -23.13
CA THR A 73 12.23 2.66 -23.54
C THR A 73 10.77 2.53 -24.00
N HIS A 74 9.87 3.32 -23.40
CA HIS A 74 8.99 4.19 -24.17
C HIS A 74 8.94 5.55 -23.48
N ALA A 75 9.74 6.47 -24.02
CA ALA A 75 9.54 7.89 -23.82
C ALA A 75 8.32 8.33 -24.63
N THR A 76 7.37 8.96 -23.97
CA THR A 76 6.64 10.08 -24.57
C THR A 76 6.63 11.20 -23.55
N ASN A 77 7.58 12.10 -23.76
CA ASN A 77 7.65 13.42 -23.18
C ASN A 77 6.44 14.25 -23.67
N VAL A 78 5.69 14.84 -22.73
CA VAL A 78 5.14 16.20 -22.87
C VAL A 78 5.16 16.87 -21.49
N GLU A 79 6.24 17.59 -21.21
CA GLU A 79 6.37 18.77 -20.34
C GLU A 79 5.47 19.95 -20.87
N PRO A 80 5.13 21.06 -20.16
CA PRO A 80 5.46 21.56 -18.80
C PRO A 80 4.24 21.98 -17.93
N ALA A 81 4.50 22.33 -16.66
CA ALA A 81 3.58 22.99 -15.71
C ALA A 81 3.30 24.48 -16.10
N PRO A 82 2.23 25.13 -15.58
CA PRO A 82 2.36 25.83 -14.28
C PRO A 82 1.08 25.97 -13.41
N SER A 83 1.32 26.07 -12.09
CA SER A 83 0.67 26.97 -11.10
C SER A 83 -0.85 27.00 -10.85
N ASN A 84 -1.16 26.99 -9.54
CA ASN A 84 -2.26 27.68 -8.83
C ASN A 84 -3.72 27.27 -9.08
N THR A 85 -4.42 26.91 -8.00
CA THR A 85 -5.33 27.84 -7.29
C THR A 85 -6.05 27.10 -6.15
N SER A 86 -5.85 27.59 -4.93
CA SER A 86 -6.68 27.33 -3.76
C SER A 86 -8.15 27.66 -4.06
N SER A 87 -9.10 26.82 -3.66
CA SER A 87 -10.33 27.28 -2.98
C SER A 87 -11.30 26.14 -2.68
N ALA A 88 -11.83 26.21 -1.47
CA ALA A 88 -12.95 25.45 -0.96
C ALA A 88 -14.18 25.52 -1.87
N THR A 89 -14.95 24.43 -1.95
CA THR A 89 -16.43 24.39 -1.93
C THR A 89 -16.90 22.93 -1.89
N THR A 90 -17.35 22.49 -0.72
CA THR A 90 -18.32 21.39 -0.51
C THR A 90 -19.73 21.90 -0.90
N PRO A 91 -20.82 21.11 -1.08
CA PRO A 91 -21.03 19.68 -1.42
C PRO A 91 -21.97 19.46 -2.64
N LEU A 92 -22.06 18.24 -3.20
CA LEU A 92 -23.29 17.78 -3.90
C LEU A 92 -23.49 16.26 -3.76
N PRO A 93 -24.72 15.76 -3.52
CA PRO A 93 -24.97 14.43 -2.96
C PRO A 93 -25.00 13.32 -4.03
N LYS A 94 -24.57 12.11 -3.65
CA LYS A 94 -24.77 10.88 -4.45
C LYS A 94 -26.16 10.27 -4.13
N PRO A 95 -26.86 9.68 -5.11
CA PRO A 95 -28.24 9.23 -4.96
C PRO A 95 -28.37 8.03 -4.01
N ALA A 96 -29.41 8.07 -3.17
CA ALA A 96 -29.77 7.02 -2.24
C ALA A 96 -30.24 5.77 -2.99
N VAL A 97 -29.47 4.69 -2.91
CA VAL A 97 -29.92 3.36 -3.29
C VAL A 97 -30.99 2.92 -2.27
N PRO A 98 -32.21 2.56 -2.68
CA PRO A 98 -33.24 2.12 -1.74
C PRO A 98 -32.84 0.77 -1.14
N ARG A 99 -32.77 0.71 0.19
CA ARG A 99 -32.57 -0.54 0.92
C ARG A 99 -33.82 -1.43 0.75
N PRO A 100 -33.68 -2.74 0.53
CA PRO A 100 -34.83 -3.64 0.46
C PRO A 100 -35.51 -3.73 1.83
N VAL A 101 -36.79 -3.35 1.90
CA VAL A 101 -37.61 -3.44 3.11
C VAL A 101 -38.18 -4.84 3.22
N PHE A 102 -37.77 -5.61 4.23
CA PHE A 102 -38.36 -6.89 4.55
C PHE A 102 -39.70 -6.67 5.26
N LYS A 103 -40.82 -7.05 4.62
CA LYS A 103 -42.14 -7.05 5.27
C LYS A 103 -42.31 -8.37 6.03
N PRO A 104 -42.65 -8.36 7.34
CA PRO A 104 -42.94 -9.58 8.07
C PRO A 104 -44.24 -10.22 7.55
N LYS A 105 -44.26 -11.55 7.44
CA LYS A 105 -45.45 -12.31 7.02
C LYS A 105 -46.51 -12.26 8.13
N PRO A 106 -47.81 -12.17 7.78
CA PRO A 106 -48.88 -12.26 8.76
C PRO A 106 -48.89 -13.66 9.38
N LYS A 107 -49.05 -13.73 10.70
CA LYS A 107 -49.36 -14.97 11.41
C LYS A 107 -50.84 -15.29 11.16
N ILE A 108 -51.09 -16.48 10.60
CA ILE A 108 -52.40 -17.15 10.63
C ILE A 108 -52.64 -17.62 12.07
#